data_AF-A0AA51UFL9-F1
#
_entry.id   AF-A0AA51UFL9-F1
#
_cell.length_a   1.000
_cell.length_b   1.000
_cell.length_c   1.000
_cell.angle_alpha   90.00
_cell.angle_beta   90.00
_cell.angle_gamma   90.00
#
_symmetry.space_group_name_H-M   'P 1'
#
loop_
_entity.id
_entity.type
_entity.pdbx_description
1 polymer ?
#
loop_
_entity_poly.entity_id
_entity_poly.type
_entity_poly.pdbx_seq_one_letter_code
_entity_poly.pdbx_strand_id
1 'polypeptide(L)'
;MTITETLSKNRGELEVKLRNLLAKPVFLIEMDAFALPCGCKGATINTRGLQYDDLEIFEDHIVKYLKDTSENLEIEPSFLFARLVPGTAEIASLNSRVLCNRCYMDFARGSGKKPRPDIYILNFIRRE
;
A
#
# COMPACT_ATOMS: atom_id res chain seq x y z
N MET A 1 -5.15 21.39 9.08
CA MET A 1 -5.62 20.06 9.50
C MET A 1 -4.53 19.44 10.36
N THR A 2 -4.91 18.71 11.40
CA THR A 2 -3.98 17.87 12.15
C THR A 2 -3.59 16.64 11.31
N ILE A 3 -2.53 15.92 11.73
CA ILE A 3 -2.12 14.70 11.05
C ILE A 3 -3.24 13.64 11.05
N THR A 4 -3.97 13.51 12.16
CA THR A 4 -5.07 12.53 12.29
C THR A 4 -6.27 12.88 11.41
N GLU A 5 -6.59 14.16 11.25
CA GLU A 5 -7.60 14.62 10.28
C GLU A 5 -7.18 14.29 8.84
N THR A 6 -5.90 14.50 8.52
CA THR A 6 -5.35 14.23 7.18
C THR A 6 -5.37 12.74 6.86
N LEU A 7 -5.01 11.88 7.83
CA LEU A 7 -5.11 10.42 7.70
C LEU A 7 -6.57 9.98 7.52
N SER A 8 -7.49 10.51 8.33
CA SER A 8 -8.92 10.19 8.26
C SER A 8 -9.52 10.54 6.91
N LYS A 9 -9.22 11.74 6.39
CA LYS A 9 -9.66 12.21 5.07
C LYS A 9 -9.13 11.31 3.96
N ASN A 10 -7.82 11.09 3.92
CA ASN A 10 -7.18 10.29 2.88
C ASN A 10 -7.68 8.83 2.85
N ARG A 11 -7.82 8.20 4.03
CA ARG A 11 -8.42 6.88 4.18
C ARG A 11 -9.85 6.85 3.64
N GLY A 12 -10.68 7.83 4.00
CA GLY A 12 -12.07 7.92 3.54
C GLY A 12 -12.18 8.08 2.01
N GLU A 13 -11.39 8.97 1.43
CA GLU A 13 -11.38 9.20 -0.03
C GLU A 13 -10.90 7.97 -0.80
N LEU A 14 -9.85 7.30 -0.34
CA LEU A 14 -9.37 6.06 -0.94
C LEU A 14 -10.42 4.94 -0.85
N GLU A 15 -11.12 4.83 0.28
CA GLU A 15 -12.18 3.83 0.46
C GLU A 15 -13.30 4.01 -0.57
N VAL A 16 -13.75 5.25 -0.79
CA VAL A 16 -14.76 5.59 -1.81
C VAL A 16 -14.26 5.25 -3.21
N LYS A 17 -13.01 5.62 -3.54
CA LYS A 17 -12.40 5.29 -4.84
C LYS A 17 -12.36 3.78 -5.09
N LEU A 18 -11.95 2.99 -4.10
CA LEU A 18 -11.88 1.53 -4.21
C LEU A 18 -13.27 0.88 -4.33
N ARG A 19 -14.25 1.33 -3.56
CA ARG A 19 -15.63 0.84 -3.67
C ARG A 19 -16.22 1.09 -5.05
N ASN A 20 -16.00 2.28 -5.60
CA ASN A 20 -16.48 2.64 -6.94
C ASN A 20 -15.79 1.84 -8.04
N LEU A 21 -14.46 1.64 -7.92
CA LEU A 21 -13.67 0.87 -8.88
C LEU A 21 -14.09 -0.60 -8.93
N LEU A 22 -14.31 -1.20 -7.76
CA LEU A 22 -14.53 -2.64 -7.62
C LEU A 22 -16.02 -3.04 -7.60
N ALA A 23 -16.92 -2.07 -7.55
CA ALA A 23 -18.36 -2.26 -7.43
C ALA A 23 -18.78 -3.22 -6.29
N LYS A 24 -18.02 -3.21 -5.18
CA LYS A 24 -18.26 -4.10 -4.03
C LYS A 24 -17.84 -3.48 -2.69
N PRO A 25 -18.30 -4.02 -1.56
CA PRO A 25 -17.89 -3.56 -0.24
C PRO A 25 -16.38 -3.78 0.00
N VAL A 26 -15.66 -2.68 0.19
CA VAL A 26 -14.29 -2.64 0.71
C VAL A 26 -14.26 -1.68 1.90
N PHE A 27 -13.54 -2.05 2.95
CA PHE A 27 -13.37 -1.23 4.15
C PHE A 27 -11.89 -0.96 4.39
N LEU A 28 -11.54 0.31 4.54
CA LEU A 28 -10.23 0.76 4.98
C LEU A 28 -10.37 1.13 6.45
N ILE A 29 -10.01 0.21 7.34
CA ILE A 29 -10.36 0.26 8.77
C ILE A 29 -9.55 1.35 9.48
N GLU A 30 -8.27 1.43 9.15
CA GLU A 30 -7.30 2.28 9.83
C GLU A 30 -6.20 2.67 8.84
N MET A 31 -5.64 3.86 9.03
CA MET A 31 -4.48 4.34 8.30
C MET A 31 -3.43 4.85 9.28
N ASP A 32 -2.28 4.19 9.29
CA ASP A 32 -1.17 4.48 10.19
C ASP A 32 -0.03 5.13 9.42
N ALA A 33 0.42 6.31 9.85
CA ALA A 33 1.71 6.86 9.45
C ALA A 33 2.79 6.42 10.45
N PHE A 34 3.96 6.01 9.97
CA PHE A 34 5.00 5.43 10.82
C PHE A 34 6.42 5.81 10.41
N ALA A 35 7.32 5.71 11.39
CA ALA A 35 8.77 5.79 11.21
C ALA A 35 9.43 4.63 11.98
N LEU A 36 10.13 3.76 11.28
CA LEU A 36 10.75 2.55 11.82
C LEU A 36 12.21 2.79 12.21
N PRO A 37 12.75 2.01 13.18
CA PRO A 37 14.13 2.15 13.64
C PRO A 37 15.19 1.89 12.55
N CYS A 38 14.85 1.16 11.48
CA CYS A 38 15.75 0.97 10.33
C CYS A 38 15.85 2.20 9.41
N GLY A 39 15.08 3.26 9.66
CA GLY A 39 14.98 4.45 8.83
C GLY A 39 13.91 4.37 7.72
N CYS A 40 13.20 3.23 7.59
CA CYS A 40 12.03 3.18 6.72
C CYS A 40 10.89 3.99 7.31
N LYS A 41 10.15 4.69 6.46
CA LYS A 41 8.97 5.48 6.86
C LYS A 41 7.87 5.31 5.82
N GLY A 42 6.64 5.60 6.19
CA GLY A 42 5.52 5.48 5.25
C GLY A 42 4.17 5.39 5.92
N ALA A 43 3.22 4.81 5.20
CA ALA A 43 1.88 4.55 5.70
C ALA A 43 1.40 3.12 5.41
N THR A 44 0.55 2.61 6.30
CA THR A 44 -0.15 1.33 6.16
C THR A 44 -1.64 1.59 6.25
N ILE A 45 -2.43 0.95 5.39
CA ILE A 45 -3.88 1.04 5.38
C ILE A 45 -4.44 -0.37 5.56
N ASN A 46 -5.06 -0.63 6.70
CA ASN A 46 -5.64 -1.93 7.02
C ASN A 46 -6.96 -2.12 6.27
N THR A 47 -7.11 -3.25 5.58
CA THR A 47 -8.21 -3.48 4.65
C THR A 47 -9.06 -4.70 5.02
N ARG A 48 -10.35 -4.66 4.66
CA ARG A 48 -11.25 -5.83 4.60
C ARG A 48 -12.07 -5.80 3.32
N GLY A 49 -12.31 -6.98 2.75
CA GLY A 49 -13.13 -7.15 1.54
C GLY A 49 -12.37 -6.93 0.22
N LEU A 50 -11.11 -6.51 0.25
CA LEU A 50 -10.24 -6.42 -0.93
C LEU A 50 -9.57 -7.78 -1.17
N GLN A 51 -9.69 -8.32 -2.38
CA GLN A 51 -9.11 -9.59 -2.78
C GLN A 51 -7.93 -9.38 -3.74
N TYR A 52 -7.03 -10.34 -3.73
CA TYR A 52 -5.87 -10.42 -4.60
C TYR A 52 -6.25 -10.33 -6.09
N ASP A 53 -7.28 -11.06 -6.51
CA ASP A 53 -7.74 -11.07 -7.90
C ASP A 53 -8.24 -9.69 -8.34
N ASP A 54 -8.90 -8.93 -7.46
CA ASP A 54 -9.30 -7.55 -7.76
C ASP A 54 -8.06 -6.67 -7.99
N LEU A 55 -7.06 -6.87 -7.13
CA LEU A 55 -5.85 -6.09 -7.16
C LEU A 55 -5.05 -6.34 -8.43
N GLU A 56 -4.98 -7.58 -8.92
CA GLU A 56 -4.33 -7.89 -10.19
C GLU A 56 -5.07 -7.30 -11.39
N ILE A 57 -6.41 -7.35 -11.39
CA ILE A 57 -7.22 -6.82 -12.50
C ILE A 57 -7.14 -5.29 -12.56
N PHE A 58 -7.16 -4.61 -11.41
CA PHE A 58 -7.23 -3.16 -11.32
C PHE A 58 -5.93 -2.51 -10.84
N GLU A 59 -4.80 -3.19 -11.05
CA GLU A 59 -3.52 -2.83 -10.46
C GLU A 59 -3.12 -1.37 -10.72
N ASP A 60 -3.18 -0.94 -11.98
CA ASP A 60 -2.79 0.41 -12.39
C ASP A 60 -3.60 1.50 -11.67
N HIS A 61 -4.90 1.28 -11.49
CA HIS A 61 -5.77 2.20 -10.77
C HIS A 61 -5.45 2.22 -9.28
N ILE A 62 -5.22 1.05 -8.67
CA ILE A 62 -4.89 0.92 -7.24
C ILE A 62 -3.52 1.54 -6.96
N VAL A 63 -2.53 1.31 -7.81
CA VAL A 63 -1.19 1.93 -7.75
C VAL A 63 -1.33 3.45 -7.77
N LYS A 64 -2.09 3.99 -8.74
CA LYS A 64 -2.32 5.43 -8.84
C LYS A 64 -2.98 5.97 -7.57
N TYR A 65 -4.05 5.35 -7.10
CA TYR A 65 -4.76 5.82 -5.91
C TYR A 65 -3.88 5.77 -4.65
N LEU A 66 -3.10 4.70 -4.47
CA LEU A 66 -2.17 4.60 -3.34
C LEU A 66 -1.04 5.63 -3.41
N LYS A 67 -0.55 5.92 -4.62
CA LYS A 67 0.44 6.96 -4.84
C LYS A 67 -0.12 8.34 -4.48
N ASP A 68 -1.27 8.71 -5.05
CA ASP A 68 -1.95 9.99 -4.75
C ASP A 68 -2.22 10.14 -3.23
N THR A 69 -2.72 9.07 -2.59
CA THR A 69 -2.96 9.03 -1.13
C THR A 69 -1.68 9.22 -0.32
N SER A 70 -0.54 8.71 -0.80
CA SER A 70 0.75 8.85 -0.13
C SER A 70 1.33 10.25 -0.29
N GLU A 71 1.24 10.81 -1.50
CA GLU A 71 1.72 12.17 -1.79
C GLU A 71 0.96 13.23 -0.99
N ASN A 72 -0.34 13.03 -0.76
CA ASN A 72 -1.15 13.86 0.15
C ASN A 72 -0.68 13.83 1.63
N LEU A 73 0.14 12.85 2.00
CA LEU A 73 0.76 12.73 3.32
C LEU A 73 2.24 13.13 3.30
N GLU A 74 2.71 13.76 2.21
CA GLU A 74 4.11 14.12 2.00
C GLU A 74 5.04 12.89 2.02
N ILE A 75 4.51 11.74 1.64
CA ILE A 75 5.26 10.50 1.46
C ILE A 75 5.45 10.30 -0.04
N GLU A 76 6.71 10.30 -0.50
CA GLU A 76 7.08 9.91 -1.86
C GLU A 76 7.49 8.44 -1.89
N PRO A 77 6.55 7.49 -2.09
CA PRO A 77 6.83 6.08 -1.88
C PRO A 77 7.76 5.51 -2.96
N SER A 78 8.89 4.95 -2.53
CA SER A 78 9.73 4.11 -3.39
C SER A 78 9.21 2.68 -3.53
N PHE A 79 8.28 2.27 -2.66
CA PHE A 79 7.78 0.91 -2.58
C PHE A 79 6.30 0.90 -2.20
N LEU A 80 5.45 0.44 -3.13
CA LEU A 80 4.04 0.16 -2.92
C LEU A 80 3.83 -1.35 -2.96
N PHE A 81 3.11 -1.87 -1.97
CA PHE A 81 2.79 -3.29 -1.95
C PHE A 81 1.52 -3.58 -1.17
N ALA A 82 0.86 -4.68 -1.54
CA ALA A 82 -0.20 -5.27 -0.75
C ALA A 82 0.36 -6.38 0.14
N ARG A 83 -0.13 -6.46 1.37
CA ARG A 83 0.12 -7.57 2.28
C ARG A 83 -1.04 -8.55 2.20
N LEU A 84 -0.74 -9.81 1.92
CA LEU A 84 -1.72 -10.88 1.82
C LEU A 84 -1.93 -11.56 3.18
N VAL A 85 -3.17 -11.99 3.45
CA VAL A 85 -3.44 -12.94 4.54
C VAL A 85 -2.94 -14.32 4.08
N PRO A 86 -2.00 -14.95 4.81
CA PRO A 86 -1.45 -16.23 4.38
C PRO A 86 -2.53 -17.30 4.22
N GLY A 87 -2.52 -17.99 3.07
CA GLY A 87 -3.46 -19.07 2.77
C GLY A 87 -4.83 -18.60 2.26
N THR A 88 -5.05 -17.30 2.04
CA THR A 88 -6.28 -16.78 1.44
C THR A 88 -5.98 -15.80 0.29
N ALA A 89 -7.01 -15.38 -0.42
CA ALA A 89 -6.93 -14.29 -1.41
C ALA A 89 -7.12 -12.90 -0.77
N GLU A 90 -7.33 -12.81 0.55
CA GLU A 90 -7.59 -11.52 1.19
C GLU A 90 -6.33 -10.66 1.27
N ILE A 91 -6.50 -9.37 0.99
CA ILE A 91 -5.49 -8.36 1.26
C ILE A 91 -5.73 -7.83 2.68
N ALA A 92 -4.73 -7.99 3.53
CA ALA A 92 -4.70 -7.51 4.90
C ALA A 92 -4.44 -6.01 4.98
N SER A 93 -3.53 -5.51 4.15
CA SER A 93 -3.22 -4.09 4.09
C SER A 93 -2.58 -3.64 2.79
N LEU A 94 -2.77 -2.35 2.47
CA LEU A 94 -2.04 -1.65 1.42
C LEU A 94 -0.97 -0.78 2.06
N ASN A 95 0.24 -0.80 1.50
CA ASN A 95 1.41 -0.20 2.14
C ASN A 95 2.11 0.73 1.15
N SER A 96 2.48 1.92 1.63
CA SER A 96 3.37 2.84 0.93
C SER A 96 4.59 3.12 1.79
N ARG A 97 5.80 2.92 1.23
CA ARG A 97 7.05 3.03 1.99
C ARG A 97 8.13 3.77 1.22
N VAL A 98 8.85 4.59 1.98
CA VAL A 98 10.19 5.04 1.65
C VAL A 98 11.17 4.09 2.31
N LEU A 99 11.87 3.30 1.51
CA LEU A 99 12.82 2.32 2.02
C LEU A 99 14.17 2.99 2.35
N CYS A 100 14.79 2.54 3.43
CA CYS A 100 16.21 2.78 3.68
C CYS A 100 17.06 1.88 2.78
N ASN A 101 18.35 2.19 2.64
CA ASN A 101 19.25 1.44 1.74
C ASN A 101 19.30 -0.05 2.06
N ARG A 102 19.29 -0.42 3.35
CA ARG A 102 19.30 -1.83 3.76
C ARG A 102 18.06 -2.57 3.27
N CYS A 103 16.87 -2.07 3.57
CA CYS A 103 15.63 -2.72 3.16
C CYS A 103 15.43 -2.69 1.65
N TYR A 104 15.89 -1.65 0.97
CA TYR A 104 15.87 -1.60 -0.50
C TYR A 104 16.63 -2.79 -1.11
N MET A 105 17.81 -3.12 -0.60
CA MET A 105 18.63 -4.23 -1.10
C MET A 105 17.94 -5.60 -0.98
N ASP A 106 17.11 -5.79 0.05
CA ASP A 106 16.35 -7.04 0.25
C ASP A 106 15.35 -7.28 -0.89
N PHE A 107 14.79 -6.21 -1.47
CA PHE A 107 13.82 -6.28 -2.57
C PHE A 107 14.47 -6.10 -3.95
N ALA A 108 15.58 -5.35 -4.04
CA ALA A 108 16.25 -5.04 -5.31
C ALA A 108 16.81 -6.27 -6.03
N ARG A 109 17.18 -7.30 -5.28
CA ARG A 109 17.73 -8.56 -5.82
C ARG A 109 16.65 -9.54 -6.31
N GLY A 110 15.40 -9.32 -5.93
CA GLY A 110 14.28 -10.17 -6.33
C GLY A 110 13.82 -9.92 -7.76
N SER A 111 13.30 -10.96 -8.41
CA SER A 111 12.56 -10.87 -9.67
C SER A 111 11.08 -11.13 -9.43
N GLY A 112 10.20 -10.43 -10.15
CA GLY A 112 8.75 -10.62 -10.08
C GLY A 112 8.07 -9.83 -8.96
N LYS A 113 6.76 -10.06 -8.80
CA LYS A 113 5.90 -9.29 -7.88
C LYS A 113 5.73 -9.93 -6.51
N LYS A 114 6.21 -11.14 -6.27
CA LYS A 114 6.03 -11.87 -5.00
C LYS A 114 7.38 -12.28 -4.39
N PRO A 115 8.10 -11.34 -3.74
CA PRO A 115 9.37 -11.66 -3.08
C PRO A 115 9.19 -12.58 -1.87
N ARG A 116 7.99 -12.58 -1.28
CA ARG A 116 7.59 -13.41 -0.14
C ARG A 116 6.12 -13.83 -0.29
N PRO A 117 5.68 -14.91 0.39
CA PRO A 117 4.28 -15.35 0.33
C PRO A 117 3.26 -14.31 0.80
N ASP A 118 3.67 -13.39 1.67
CA ASP A 118 2.82 -12.37 2.29
C ASP A 118 2.84 -11.01 1.57
N ILE A 119 3.64 -10.84 0.51
CA ILE A 119 3.82 -9.56 -0.18
C ILE A 119 3.52 -9.69 -1.68
N TYR A 120 2.70 -8.77 -2.18
CA TYR A 120 2.57 -8.48 -3.60
C TYR A 120 3.03 -7.06 -3.91
N ILE A 121 4.08 -6.92 -4.71
CA ILE A 121 4.66 -5.65 -5.14
C ILE A 121 3.75 -5.04 -6.22
N LEU A 122 3.26 -3.84 -5.92
CA LEU A 122 2.48 -3.00 -6.82
C LEU A 122 3.37 -2.03 -7.60
N ASN A 123 4.36 -1.44 -6.91
CA ASN A 123 5.35 -0.57 -7.52
C ASN A 123 6.64 -0.63 -6.71
N PHE A 124 7.77 -0.68 -7.39
CA PHE A 124 9.07 -0.63 -6.76
C PHE A 124 10.04 0.19 -7.61
N ILE A 125 10.36 1.39 -7.13
CA ILE A 125 11.28 2.29 -7.80
C ILE A 125 12.69 1.83 -7.48
N ARG A 126 13.38 1.32 -8.50
CA ARG A 126 14.79 0.97 -8.38
C ARG A 126 15.62 2.26 -8.34
N ARG A 127 16.38 2.44 -7.26
CA ARG A 127 17.47 3.40 -7.18
C ARG A 127 18.66 2.79 -7.92
N GLU A 128 19.08 3.42 -9.00
CA GLU A 128 20.37 3.16 -9.65
C GLU A 128 21.53 3.64 -8.78
#